data_AF-A0A1I5M9I8-F1
#
_entry.id   AF-A0A1I5M9I8-F1
#
_cell.length_a   1.000
_cell.length_b   1.000
_cell.length_c   1.000
_cell.angle_alpha   90.00
_cell.angle_beta   90.00
_cell.angle_gamma   90.00
#
_symmetry.space_group_name_H-M   'P 1'
#
loop_
_entity.id
_entity.type
_entity.pdbx_description
1 polymer ?
#
loop_
_entity_poly.entity_id
_entity_poly.type
_entity_poly.pdbx_seq_one_letter_code
_entity_poly.pdbx_strand_id
1 'polypeptide(L)'
;MRGRRRRRRAPLRPSQVAVKLKLPFLGEISGTWEPGRAEAEAAWELYVELITRVTVVELRPDEGVLREALSSLYTLFPTTREILRKYGPEVAPRTAPGSVTFGILAVGVLNGALRPLLTRWHPALQAWEARRDREVDPLTHERSWDRHDALRADVAATRATLAELARVLADVAGADYLLPELRDGNPAPTRSGGGYGVCARHLTLRGVDAVQRVPLPRTTHVIPVLASTSR
;
A
#
# COMPACT_ATOMS: atom_id res chain seq x y z
N MET A 1 -2.07 -21.52 49.27
CA MET A 1 -2.53 -20.91 48.00
C MET A 1 -1.36 -20.18 47.34
N ARG A 2 -0.76 -20.72 46.26
CA ARG A 2 0.29 -20.03 45.48
C ARG A 2 -0.29 -19.59 44.14
N GLY A 3 -0.51 -18.28 43.99
CA GLY A 3 -0.97 -17.68 42.74
C GLY A 3 0.08 -17.84 41.65
N ARG A 4 -0.22 -18.68 40.65
CA ARG A 4 0.55 -18.72 39.40
C ARG A 4 0.30 -17.40 38.67
N ARG A 5 1.25 -16.46 38.78
CA ARG A 5 1.33 -15.31 37.88
C ARG A 5 1.50 -15.87 36.46
N ARG A 6 0.43 -15.84 35.66
CA ARG A 6 0.53 -16.04 34.21
C ARG A 6 1.44 -14.94 33.68
N ARG A 7 2.71 -15.27 33.36
CA ARG A 7 3.56 -14.41 32.53
C ARG A 7 2.81 -14.24 31.21
N ARG A 8 2.21 -13.07 30.98
CA ARG A 8 1.82 -12.66 29.63
C ARG A 8 3.09 -12.77 28.78
N ARG A 9 3.09 -13.65 27.77
CA ARG A 9 4.15 -13.65 26.75
C ARG A 9 4.11 -12.26 26.13
N ALA A 10 5.18 -11.48 26.32
CA ALA A 10 5.34 -10.23 25.61
C ALA A 10 5.30 -10.52 24.10
N PRO A 11 4.71 -9.64 23.28
CA PRO A 11 4.76 -9.81 21.83
C PRO A 11 6.23 -9.90 21.40
N LEU A 12 6.49 -10.77 20.42
CA LEU A 12 7.82 -11.03 19.85
C LEU A 12 8.22 -9.84 18.97
N ARG A 13 8.50 -8.69 19.58
CA ARG A 13 9.15 -7.58 18.88
C ARG A 13 10.64 -7.88 18.79
N PRO A 14 11.27 -7.78 17.61
CA PRO A 14 12.71 -7.90 17.51
C PRO A 14 13.37 -6.81 18.35
N SER A 15 14.44 -7.14 19.07
CA SER A 15 15.26 -6.13 19.75
C SER A 15 16.07 -5.29 18.76
N GLN A 16 16.32 -5.84 17.56
CA GLN A 16 17.07 -5.20 16.49
C GLN A 16 16.56 -5.70 15.13
N VAL A 17 16.50 -4.79 14.15
CA VAL A 17 16.09 -5.07 12.76
C VAL A 17 17.17 -4.52 11.83
N ALA A 18 17.63 -5.33 10.87
CA ALA A 18 18.52 -4.85 9.81
C ALA A 18 17.67 -4.14 8.74
N VAL A 19 18.05 -2.91 8.38
CA VAL A 19 17.36 -2.11 7.37
C VAL A 19 18.25 -2.01 6.14
N LYS A 20 17.69 -2.31 4.97
CA LYS A 20 18.33 -2.08 3.68
C LYS A 20 17.28 -1.67 2.65
N LEU A 21 17.20 -0.37 2.36
CA LEU A 21 16.19 0.20 1.49
C LEU A 21 16.84 0.86 0.27
N LYS A 22 16.52 0.34 -0.92
CA LYS A 22 16.93 0.95 -2.19
C LYS A 22 15.98 2.07 -2.57
N LEU A 23 16.53 3.22 -2.92
CA LEU A 23 15.81 4.42 -3.34
C LEU A 23 16.14 4.72 -4.80
N PRO A 24 15.14 4.79 -5.71
CA PRO A 24 15.38 4.90 -7.15
C PRO A 24 16.23 6.11 -7.57
N PHE A 25 16.30 7.17 -6.75
CA PHE A 25 16.93 8.44 -7.10
C PHE A 25 18.02 8.90 -6.13
N LEU A 26 18.20 8.21 -4.99
CA LEU A 26 19.10 8.64 -3.90
C LEU A 26 20.11 7.55 -3.48
N GLY A 27 20.00 6.33 -4.01
CA GLY A 27 20.89 5.22 -3.67
C GLY A 27 20.29 4.27 -2.65
N GLU A 28 20.90 4.11 -1.48
CA GLU A 28 20.49 3.13 -0.48
C GLU A 28 20.52 3.74 0.93
N ILE A 29 19.54 3.38 1.77
CA ILE A 29 19.57 3.57 3.22
C ILE A 29 19.82 2.21 3.85
N SER A 30 20.92 2.07 4.56
CA SER A 30 21.29 0.81 5.24
C SER A 30 21.73 1.06 6.68
N GLY A 31 21.40 0.14 7.58
CA GLY A 31 21.89 0.16 8.95
C GLY A 31 21.14 -0.78 9.87
N THR A 32 21.39 -0.68 11.17
CA THR A 32 20.67 -1.44 12.19
C THR A 32 19.71 -0.54 12.96
N TRP A 33 18.50 -1.02 13.20
CA TRP A 33 17.46 -0.30 13.93
C TRP A 33 17.12 -1.04 15.22
N GLU A 34 17.30 -0.39 16.36
CA GLU A 34 16.88 -0.85 17.69
C GLU A 34 15.71 0.01 18.15
N PRO A 35 14.46 -0.35 17.79
CA PRO A 35 13.34 0.56 17.90
C PRO A 35 12.89 0.77 19.36
N GLY A 36 12.77 2.04 19.74
CA GLY A 36 12.07 2.43 20.96
C GLY A 36 10.55 2.17 20.88
N ARG A 37 9.85 2.36 22.00
CA ARG A 37 8.38 2.20 22.03
C ARG A 37 7.66 3.14 21.06
N ALA A 38 8.03 4.42 21.08
CA ALA A 38 7.44 5.44 20.19
C ALA A 38 7.68 5.10 18.71
N GLU A 39 8.88 4.63 18.37
CA GLU A 39 9.22 4.18 17.02
C GLU A 39 8.39 2.98 16.56
N ALA A 40 8.18 1.98 17.43
CA ALA A 40 7.34 0.83 17.10
C ALA A 40 5.86 1.20 16.91
N GLU A 41 5.35 2.15 17.70
CA GLU A 41 3.99 2.68 17.55
C GLU A 41 3.84 3.51 16.27
N ALA A 42 4.80 4.39 15.97
CA ALA A 42 4.83 5.15 14.73
C ALA A 42 4.98 4.26 13.48
N ALA A 43 5.79 3.19 13.58
CA ALA A 43 5.97 2.21 12.52
C ALA A 43 4.67 1.49 12.19
N TRP A 44 3.89 1.11 13.20
CA TRP A 44 2.56 0.54 13.00
C TRP A 44 1.62 1.50 12.26
N GLU A 45 1.58 2.78 12.63
CA GLU A 45 0.71 3.76 11.96
C GLU A 45 1.10 3.96 10.49
N LEU A 46 2.40 4.14 10.22
CA LEU A 46 2.85 4.28 8.83
C LEU A 46 2.67 2.98 8.03
N TYR A 47 2.86 1.82 8.66
CA TYR A 47 2.62 0.52 8.02
C TYR A 47 1.17 0.40 7.52
N VAL A 48 0.19 0.68 8.40
CA VAL A 48 -1.25 0.64 8.06
C VAL A 48 -1.55 1.59 6.89
N GLU A 49 -1.01 2.79 6.93
CA GLU A 49 -1.16 3.78 5.86
C GLU A 49 -0.61 3.25 4.53
N LEU A 50 0.56 2.62 4.52
CA LEU A 50 1.14 2.08 3.28
C LEU A 50 0.27 0.95 2.71
N ILE A 51 -0.10 -0.05 3.51
CA ILE A 51 -0.78 -1.26 2.99
C ILE A 51 -2.24 -1.04 2.60
N THR A 52 -2.88 0.04 3.06
CA THR A 52 -4.27 0.35 2.73
C THR A 52 -4.40 1.27 1.53
N ARG A 53 -3.26 1.78 1.01
CA ARG A 53 -3.24 2.66 -0.15
C ARG A 53 -3.06 1.89 -1.44
N VAL A 54 -3.67 2.43 -2.49
CA VAL A 54 -3.60 1.94 -3.90
C VAL A 54 -2.15 1.75 -4.38
N THR A 55 -1.19 2.40 -3.74
CA THR A 55 0.22 2.43 -4.14
C THR A 55 1.01 1.20 -3.72
N VAL A 56 0.51 0.31 -2.86
CA VAL A 56 1.26 -0.91 -2.48
C VAL A 56 0.83 -2.14 -3.28
N VAL A 57 -0.42 -2.21 -3.77
CA VAL A 57 -0.94 -3.34 -4.61
C VAL A 57 -0.79 -3.08 -6.11
N GLU A 58 -0.02 -3.91 -6.83
CA GLU A 58 0.32 -3.67 -8.24
C GLU A 58 -0.95 -3.56 -9.09
N LEU A 59 -1.05 -2.48 -9.87
CA LEU A 59 -2.11 -2.34 -10.86
C LEU A 59 -1.65 -3.03 -12.14
N ARG A 60 -2.52 -3.83 -12.75
CA ARG A 60 -2.21 -4.47 -14.03
C ARG A 60 -1.84 -3.43 -15.10
N PRO A 61 -1.08 -3.80 -16.14
CA PRO A 61 -0.65 -2.87 -17.20
C PRO A 61 -1.77 -2.01 -17.80
N ASP A 62 -2.98 -2.56 -17.85
CA ASP A 62 -4.20 -1.98 -18.40
C ASP A 62 -5.18 -1.44 -17.34
N GLU A 63 -4.77 -1.39 -16.08
CA GLU A 63 -5.59 -0.91 -14.97
C GLU A 63 -5.00 0.37 -14.35
N GLY A 64 -5.91 1.18 -13.80
CA GLY A 64 -5.61 2.41 -13.06
C GLY A 64 -5.37 3.65 -13.92
N VAL A 65 -5.35 4.78 -13.22
CA VAL A 65 -5.07 6.12 -13.77
C VAL A 65 -3.82 6.66 -13.08
N LEU A 66 -2.83 7.10 -13.85
CA LEU A 66 -1.54 7.58 -13.31
C LEU A 66 -1.71 8.81 -12.43
N ARG A 67 -2.67 9.68 -12.77
CA ARG A 67 -3.09 10.81 -11.93
C ARG A 67 -3.43 10.36 -10.50
N GLU A 68 -4.26 9.34 -10.35
CA GLU A 68 -4.69 8.83 -9.05
C GLU A 68 -3.54 8.16 -8.29
N ALA A 69 -2.66 7.45 -8.99
CA ALA A 69 -1.47 6.87 -8.39
C ALA A 69 -0.53 7.96 -7.81
N LEU A 70 -0.25 9.02 -8.57
CA LEU A 70 0.59 10.12 -8.10
C LEU A 70 -0.07 10.89 -6.95
N SER A 71 -1.38 11.14 -7.03
CA SER A 71 -2.14 11.79 -5.94
C SER A 71 -2.08 10.96 -4.65
N SER A 72 -2.25 9.64 -4.74
CA SER A 72 -2.13 8.74 -3.59
C SER A 72 -0.72 8.77 -2.98
N LEU A 73 0.34 8.75 -3.80
CA LEU A 73 1.72 8.88 -3.34
C LEU A 73 1.98 10.23 -2.65
N TYR A 74 1.44 11.33 -3.20
CA TYR A 74 1.60 12.67 -2.63
C TYR A 74 1.01 12.75 -1.21
N THR A 75 -0.12 12.10 -0.94
CA THR A 75 -0.75 12.11 0.39
C THR A 75 0.10 11.44 1.49
N LEU A 76 1.14 10.67 1.15
CA LEU A 76 2.09 10.16 2.16
C LEU A 76 2.90 11.28 2.83
N PHE A 77 3.09 12.44 2.18
CA PHE A 77 3.78 13.58 2.79
C PHE A 77 3.06 14.14 4.02
N PRO A 78 1.78 14.56 3.95
CA PRO A 78 1.05 15.02 5.13
C PRO A 78 0.93 13.93 6.19
N THR A 79 0.55 12.70 5.82
CA THR A 79 0.43 11.57 6.76
C THR A 79 1.73 11.32 7.54
N THR A 80 2.86 11.23 6.84
CA THR A 80 4.16 11.01 7.49
C THR A 80 4.55 12.18 8.40
N ARG A 81 4.27 13.43 7.98
CA ARG A 81 4.52 14.62 8.80
C ARG A 81 3.66 14.63 10.07
N GLU A 82 2.42 14.18 10.00
CA GLU A 82 1.53 14.06 11.16
C GLU A 82 2.06 13.04 12.16
N ILE A 83 2.49 11.86 11.69
CA ILE A 83 3.11 10.83 12.54
C ILE A 83 4.37 11.38 13.21
N LEU A 84 5.28 12.00 12.45
CA LEU A 84 6.51 12.60 13.00
C LEU A 84 6.23 13.66 14.07
N ARG A 85 5.19 14.50 13.88
CA ARG A 85 4.80 15.52 14.88
C ARG A 85 4.15 14.92 16.11
N LYS A 86 3.31 13.90 15.93
CA LYS A 86 2.59 13.22 17.01
C LYS A 86 3.53 12.58 18.02
N TYR A 87 4.56 11.88 17.54
CA TYR A 87 5.53 11.20 18.40
C TYR A 87 6.75 12.08 18.75
N GLY A 88 6.95 13.20 18.04
CA GLY A 88 7.98 14.17 18.35
C GLY A 88 9.41 13.62 18.23
N PRO A 89 10.38 14.15 18.99
CA PRO A 89 11.78 13.72 18.89
C PRO A 89 12.04 12.25 19.25
N GLU A 90 11.12 11.56 19.94
CA GLU A 90 11.28 10.16 20.34
C GLU A 90 11.34 9.19 19.16
N VAL A 91 10.84 9.58 17.98
CA VAL A 91 10.97 8.78 16.75
C VAL A 91 12.23 9.09 15.95
N ALA A 92 13.07 10.00 16.43
CA ALA A 92 14.36 10.34 15.85
C ALA A 92 15.41 10.64 16.94
N PRO A 93 15.65 9.71 17.88
CA PRO A 93 16.64 9.93 18.94
C PRO A 93 18.04 10.09 18.33
N ARG A 94 18.93 10.74 19.08
CA ARG A 94 20.35 10.79 18.70
C ARG A 94 20.95 9.39 18.89
N THR A 95 21.41 8.80 17.81
CA THR A 95 21.99 7.44 17.79
C THR A 95 23.45 7.46 17.32
N ALA A 96 24.14 6.33 17.49
CA ALA A 96 25.48 6.15 16.93
C ALA A 96 25.45 6.18 15.39
N PRO A 97 26.58 6.50 14.73
CA PRO A 97 26.71 6.35 13.28
C PRO A 97 26.36 4.93 12.82
N GLY A 98 25.62 4.82 11.72
CA GLY A 98 25.17 3.53 11.17
C GLY A 98 23.86 2.99 11.77
N SER A 99 23.30 3.63 12.79
CA SER A 99 21.95 3.33 13.28
C SER A 99 20.88 4.01 12.41
N VAL A 100 19.77 3.31 12.20
CA VAL A 100 18.56 3.84 11.57
C VAL A 100 17.52 4.13 12.65
N THR A 101 16.75 5.20 12.45
CA THR A 101 15.57 5.53 13.27
C THR A 101 14.35 5.67 12.36
N PHE A 102 13.15 5.62 12.94
CA PHE A 102 11.90 5.86 12.21
C PHE A 102 11.98 7.18 11.42
N GLY A 103 12.41 8.25 12.08
CA GLY A 103 12.47 9.58 11.48
C GLY A 103 13.44 9.68 10.30
N ILE A 104 14.64 9.08 10.43
CA ILE A 104 15.62 9.04 9.33
C ILE A 104 15.03 8.27 8.13
N LEU A 105 14.43 7.10 8.38
CA LEU A 105 13.88 6.26 7.33
C LEU A 105 12.69 6.95 6.63
N ALA A 106 11.74 7.48 7.40
CA ALA A 106 10.55 8.15 6.90
C ALA A 106 10.92 9.39 6.04
N VAL A 107 11.77 10.28 6.55
CA VAL A 107 12.22 11.47 5.81
C VAL A 107 13.06 11.08 4.59
N GLY A 108 13.90 10.06 4.72
CA GLY A 108 14.71 9.50 3.64
C GLY A 108 13.85 9.01 2.47
N VAL A 109 12.77 8.27 2.74
CA VAL A 109 11.85 7.80 1.70
C VAL A 109 11.07 8.93 1.05
N LEU A 110 10.55 9.87 1.84
CA LEU A 110 9.85 11.04 1.29
C LEU A 110 10.74 11.82 0.31
N ASN A 111 12.00 12.04 0.65
CA ASN A 111 12.89 12.88 -0.16
C ASN A 111 13.66 12.12 -1.24
N GLY A 112 13.97 10.85 -1.03
CA GLY A 112 14.78 10.04 -1.94
C GLY A 112 14.00 9.14 -2.89
N ALA A 113 12.74 8.83 -2.59
CA ALA A 113 11.85 8.08 -3.49
C ALA A 113 10.68 8.94 -3.98
N LEU A 114 9.90 9.54 -3.08
CA LEU A 114 8.65 10.20 -3.49
C LEU A 114 8.88 11.57 -4.13
N ARG A 115 9.70 12.43 -3.51
CA ARG A 115 9.90 13.81 -4.00
C ARG A 115 10.41 13.85 -5.45
N PRO A 116 11.45 13.11 -5.85
CA PRO A 116 11.97 13.18 -7.21
C PRO A 116 10.95 12.69 -8.25
N LEU A 117 10.22 11.62 -7.94
CA LEU A 117 9.12 11.12 -8.75
C LEU A 117 8.05 12.20 -8.96
N LEU A 118 7.52 12.74 -7.88
CA LEU A 118 6.40 13.69 -7.94
C LEU A 118 6.81 15.01 -8.58
N THR A 119 8.01 15.52 -8.28
CA THR A 119 8.57 16.72 -8.91
C THR A 119 8.71 16.56 -10.42
N ARG A 120 9.15 15.39 -10.89
CA ARG A 120 9.29 15.12 -12.33
C ARG A 120 7.94 14.98 -13.02
N TRP A 121 7.01 14.26 -12.42
CA TRP A 121 5.86 13.71 -13.14
C TRP A 121 4.57 14.49 -12.96
N HIS A 122 4.32 15.12 -11.81
CA HIS A 122 3.11 15.94 -11.64
C HIS A 122 2.96 17.05 -12.69
N PRO A 123 3.94 17.94 -12.90
CA PRO A 123 3.80 19.02 -13.88
C PRO A 123 3.76 18.48 -15.31
N ALA A 124 4.51 17.43 -15.62
CA ALA A 124 4.54 16.83 -16.94
C ALA A 124 3.18 16.20 -17.31
N LEU A 125 2.59 15.43 -16.38
CA LEU A 125 1.27 14.84 -16.58
C LEU A 125 0.18 15.91 -16.64
N GLN A 126 0.25 16.94 -15.79
CA GLN A 126 -0.72 18.04 -15.80
C GLN A 126 -0.70 18.81 -17.14
N ALA A 127 0.48 19.08 -17.69
CA ALA A 127 0.61 19.71 -18.99
C ALA A 127 0.04 18.85 -20.13
N TRP A 128 0.16 17.53 -20.03
CA TRP A 128 -0.43 16.60 -20.99
C TRP A 128 -1.96 16.56 -20.88
N GLU A 129 -2.49 16.41 -19.67
CA GLU A 129 -3.94 16.41 -19.39
C GLU A 129 -4.63 17.69 -19.89
N ALA A 130 -3.96 18.84 -19.79
CA ALA A 130 -4.48 20.13 -20.25
C ALA A 130 -4.65 20.22 -21.79
N ARG A 131 -4.02 19.32 -22.56
CA ARG A 131 -4.15 19.25 -24.03
C ARG A 131 -5.28 18.35 -24.50
N ARG A 132 -5.99 17.69 -23.57
CA ARG A 132 -7.06 16.76 -23.90
C ARG A 132 -8.20 17.47 -24.62
N ASP A 133 -8.60 16.94 -25.76
CA ASP A 133 -9.85 17.34 -26.41
C ASP A 133 -11.05 16.88 -25.56
N ARG A 134 -12.12 17.67 -25.52
CA ARG A 134 -13.33 17.38 -24.74
C ARG A 134 -13.98 16.06 -25.13
N GLU A 135 -13.82 15.64 -26.38
CA GLU A 135 -14.43 14.41 -26.93
C GLU A 135 -13.65 13.13 -26.58
N VAL A 136 -12.38 13.24 -26.19
CA VAL A 136 -11.53 12.08 -25.84
C VAL A 136 -11.63 11.80 -24.35
N ASP A 137 -11.91 10.55 -23.96
CA ASP A 137 -11.95 10.20 -22.55
C ASP A 137 -10.58 10.37 -21.87
N PRO A 138 -10.54 10.72 -20.56
CA PRO A 138 -9.27 11.01 -19.87
C PRO A 138 -8.26 9.87 -19.89
N LEU A 139 -8.71 8.62 -19.83
CA LEU A 139 -7.84 7.46 -19.76
C LEU A 139 -7.19 7.16 -21.12
N THR A 140 -7.96 7.22 -22.20
CA THR A 140 -7.43 7.09 -23.57
C THR A 140 -6.41 8.17 -23.86
N HIS A 141 -6.71 9.42 -23.47
CA HIS A 141 -5.76 10.53 -23.62
C HIS A 141 -4.49 10.31 -22.80
N GLU A 142 -4.59 9.90 -21.53
CA GLU A 142 -3.43 9.59 -20.69
C GLU A 142 -2.55 8.48 -21.32
N ARG A 143 -3.18 7.43 -21.87
CA ARG A 143 -2.50 6.29 -22.50
C ARG A 143 -1.82 6.63 -23.81
N SER A 144 -2.31 7.62 -24.55
CA SER A 144 -1.66 8.06 -25.79
C SER A 144 -0.44 8.94 -25.54
N TRP A 145 -0.08 9.21 -24.28
CA TRP A 145 1.11 9.99 -23.95
C TRP A 145 2.39 9.19 -24.22
N ASP A 146 3.34 9.77 -24.96
CA ASP A 146 4.64 9.18 -25.27
C ASP A 146 5.46 8.79 -24.01
N ARG A 147 5.18 9.44 -22.88
CA ARG A 147 5.86 9.17 -21.60
C ARG A 147 5.04 8.31 -20.62
N HIS A 148 3.89 7.78 -21.04
CA HIS A 148 3.01 6.95 -20.21
C HIS A 148 3.78 5.78 -19.58
N ASP A 149 4.48 4.99 -20.39
CA ASP A 149 5.17 3.78 -19.91
C ASP A 149 6.37 4.12 -19.01
N ALA A 150 7.07 5.22 -19.29
CA ALA A 150 8.14 5.72 -18.44
C ALA A 150 7.63 6.13 -17.05
N LEU A 151 6.46 6.79 -16.98
CA LEU A 151 5.81 7.11 -15.71
C LEU A 151 5.37 5.84 -14.97
N ARG A 152 4.77 4.87 -15.66
CA ARG A 152 4.41 3.57 -15.05
C ARG A 152 5.62 2.86 -14.45
N ALA A 153 6.75 2.85 -15.15
CA ALA A 153 7.98 2.24 -14.67
C ALA A 153 8.53 2.94 -13.42
N ASP A 154 8.58 4.29 -13.40
CA ASP A 154 9.05 5.04 -12.24
C ASP A 154 8.11 4.87 -11.03
N VAL A 155 6.79 4.78 -11.26
CA VAL A 155 5.82 4.43 -10.22
C VAL A 155 6.08 3.03 -9.70
N ALA A 156 6.24 2.02 -10.56
CA ALA A 156 6.51 0.65 -10.14
C ALA A 156 7.80 0.54 -9.29
N ALA A 157 8.88 1.21 -9.70
CA ALA A 157 10.12 1.28 -8.93
C ALA A 157 9.91 1.90 -7.54
N THR A 158 9.16 3.01 -7.46
CA THR A 158 8.81 3.65 -6.19
C THR A 158 7.99 2.73 -5.29
N ARG A 159 7.05 1.99 -5.86
CA ARG A 159 6.21 1.05 -5.11
C ARG A 159 7.01 -0.11 -4.52
N ALA A 160 8.01 -0.62 -5.24
CA ALA A 160 8.91 -1.64 -4.71
C ALA A 160 9.64 -1.15 -3.44
N THR A 161 10.10 0.11 -3.44
CA THR A 161 10.67 0.75 -2.25
C THR A 161 9.63 0.85 -1.11
N LEU A 162 8.39 1.25 -1.41
CA LEU A 162 7.35 1.36 -0.37
C LEU A 162 6.93 -0.01 0.21
N ALA A 163 6.91 -1.06 -0.61
CA ALA A 163 6.66 -2.41 -0.15
C ALA A 163 7.76 -2.90 0.80
N GLU A 164 9.03 -2.63 0.48
CA GLU A 164 10.15 -2.95 1.36
C GLU A 164 10.10 -2.15 2.67
N LEU A 165 9.79 -0.86 2.60
CA LEU A 165 9.53 -0.05 3.78
C LEU A 165 8.42 -0.66 4.64
N ALA A 166 7.30 -1.10 4.04
CA ALA A 166 6.19 -1.70 4.77
C ALA A 166 6.59 -2.98 5.53
N ARG A 167 7.46 -3.83 4.95
CA ARG A 167 8.01 -5.02 5.63
C ARG A 167 8.81 -4.62 6.86
N VAL A 168 9.77 -3.70 6.70
CA VAL A 168 10.61 -3.20 7.80
C VAL A 168 9.75 -2.61 8.93
N LEU A 169 8.72 -1.82 8.59
CA LEU A 169 7.83 -1.22 9.58
C LEU A 169 6.99 -2.27 10.33
N ALA A 170 6.49 -3.30 9.62
CA ALA A 170 5.77 -4.40 10.26
C ALA A 170 6.67 -5.18 11.23
N ASP A 171 7.91 -5.47 10.83
CA ASP A 171 8.89 -6.15 11.68
C ASP A 171 9.16 -5.36 12.97
N VAL A 172 9.37 -4.05 12.83
CA VAL A 172 9.59 -3.13 13.97
C VAL A 172 8.37 -3.02 14.88
N ALA A 173 7.17 -3.00 14.29
CA ALA A 173 5.92 -3.01 15.06
C ALA A 173 5.68 -4.36 15.78
N GLY A 174 6.34 -5.44 15.33
CA GLY A 174 6.06 -6.82 15.71
C GLY A 174 4.71 -7.30 15.17
N ALA A 175 4.32 -6.82 14.00
CA ALA A 175 3.09 -7.17 13.31
C ALA A 175 3.35 -8.24 12.24
N ASP A 176 2.31 -9.00 11.90
CA ASP A 176 2.33 -9.88 10.72
C ASP A 176 2.13 -9.04 9.44
N TYR A 177 2.55 -9.57 8.31
CA TYR A 177 2.29 -8.98 7.00
C TYR A 177 0.84 -9.22 6.60
N LEU A 178 0.05 -8.15 6.66
CA LEU A 178 -1.39 -8.12 6.34
C LEU A 178 -1.70 -8.21 4.84
N LEU A 179 -0.69 -8.08 3.98
CA LEU A 179 -0.79 -8.27 2.54
C LEU A 179 0.04 -9.48 2.10
N PRO A 180 -0.51 -10.43 1.31
CA PRO A 180 0.23 -11.58 0.82
C PRO A 180 1.50 -11.22 0.04
N GLU A 181 1.46 -10.15 -0.76
CA GLU A 181 2.54 -9.71 -1.64
C GLU A 181 3.79 -9.26 -0.86
N LEU A 182 3.63 -8.92 0.42
CA LEU A 182 4.74 -8.58 1.30
C LEU A 182 5.48 -9.82 1.80
N ARG A 183 4.83 -10.99 1.83
CA ARG A 183 5.41 -12.25 2.35
C ARG A 183 6.38 -12.91 1.39
N ASP A 184 6.15 -12.79 0.08
CA ASP A 184 6.86 -13.58 -0.93
C ASP A 184 8.14 -12.94 -1.47
N GLY A 185 8.50 -11.73 -1.03
CA GLY A 185 9.81 -11.13 -1.32
C GLY A 185 10.24 -11.06 -2.79
N ASN A 186 9.33 -11.06 -3.78
CA ASN A 186 9.69 -11.22 -5.20
C ASN A 186 9.18 -10.07 -6.10
N PRO A 187 10.02 -9.56 -7.04
CA PRO A 187 9.57 -8.73 -8.17
C PRO A 187 8.47 -9.41 -9.00
N ALA A 188 7.61 -8.58 -9.59
CA ALA A 188 6.49 -8.96 -10.43
C ALA A 188 6.84 -10.06 -11.44
N PRO A 189 5.91 -11.00 -11.74
CA PRO A 189 6.13 -11.93 -12.84
C PRO A 189 6.08 -11.16 -14.16
N THR A 190 7.22 -11.05 -14.84
CA THR A 190 7.27 -10.76 -16.28
C THR A 190 6.65 -11.94 -17.02
N ARG A 191 5.33 -11.89 -17.22
CA ARG A 191 4.65 -12.80 -18.14
C ARG A 191 4.93 -12.36 -19.57
N SER A 192 6.02 -12.88 -20.13
CA SER A 192 6.08 -13.13 -21.57
C SER A 192 5.14 -14.29 -21.92
N GLY A 193 4.56 -14.24 -23.11
CA GLY A 193 3.37 -14.95 -23.55
C GLY A 193 3.25 -16.46 -23.24
N GLY A 194 2.00 -16.90 -23.08
CA GLY A 194 1.56 -18.22 -23.53
C GLY A 194 0.80 -19.06 -22.51
N GLY A 195 -0.43 -19.44 -22.88
CA GLY A 195 -1.04 -20.69 -22.46
C GLY A 195 -2.06 -20.62 -21.32
N TYR A 196 -3.35 -20.58 -21.70
CA TYR A 196 -4.44 -20.96 -20.81
C TYR A 196 -4.27 -22.42 -20.38
N GLY A 197 -4.16 -22.66 -19.07
CA GLY A 197 -4.11 -23.97 -18.45
C GLY A 197 -4.65 -23.89 -17.03
N VAL A 198 -5.98 -24.01 -16.90
CA VAL A 198 -6.69 -24.06 -15.62
C VAL A 198 -6.33 -25.36 -14.91
N CYS A 199 -5.81 -25.29 -13.69
CA CYS A 199 -5.72 -26.44 -12.80
C CYS A 199 -6.13 -26.00 -11.39
N ALA A 200 -7.45 -26.05 -11.15
CA ALA A 200 -8.03 -25.82 -9.83
C ALA A 200 -7.68 -27.00 -8.92
N ARG A 201 -6.79 -26.78 -7.95
CA ARG A 201 -6.60 -27.73 -6.84
C ARG A 201 -7.56 -27.37 -5.70
N HIS A 202 -8.48 -28.30 -5.46
CA HIS A 202 -9.44 -28.35 -4.37
C HIS A 202 -8.79 -28.04 -3.02
N LEU A 203 -9.34 -27.05 -2.30
CA LEU A 203 -9.16 -26.92 -0.87
C LEU A 203 -10.41 -27.50 -0.19
N THR A 204 -10.31 -28.74 0.30
CA THR A 204 -11.38 -29.41 1.06
C THR A 204 -11.45 -28.81 2.46
N LEU A 205 -12.46 -27.99 2.74
CA LEU A 205 -12.82 -27.60 4.10
C LEU A 205 -13.79 -28.64 4.68
N ARG A 206 -13.33 -29.40 5.67
CA ARG A 206 -14.17 -30.28 6.49
C ARG A 206 -14.99 -29.46 7.48
N GLY A 207 -16.31 -29.63 7.40
CA GLY A 207 -17.21 -29.82 8.54
C GLY A 207 -17.45 -28.65 9.49
N VAL A 208 -18.59 -27.97 9.30
CA VAL A 208 -19.41 -27.50 10.42
C VAL A 208 -20.88 -27.74 10.05
N ASP A 209 -21.55 -28.52 10.88
CA ASP A 209 -22.93 -28.96 10.70
C ASP A 209 -23.97 -27.83 10.87
N ALA A 210 -25.02 -27.95 10.05
CA ALA A 210 -26.42 -27.59 10.26
C ALA A 210 -26.77 -26.31 11.05
N VAL A 211 -27.26 -25.30 10.32
CA VAL A 211 -28.27 -24.36 10.82
C VAL A 211 -29.42 -24.28 9.81
N GLN A 212 -30.64 -24.37 10.34
CA GLN A 212 -31.91 -24.60 9.67
C GLN A 212 -32.26 -23.55 8.57
N ARG A 213 -32.90 -24.05 7.51
CA ARG A 213 -33.56 -23.24 6.47
C ARG A 213 -34.81 -22.57 7.07
N VAL A 214 -34.85 -21.24 7.03
CA VAL A 214 -36.09 -20.46 7.22
C VAL A 214 -36.73 -20.26 5.83
N PRO A 215 -38.01 -20.60 5.61
CA PRO A 215 -38.67 -20.36 4.32
C PRO A 215 -39.12 -18.90 4.18
N LEU A 216 -38.90 -18.32 3.00
CA LEU A 216 -39.36 -16.98 2.64
C LEU A 216 -40.89 -16.97 2.40
N PRO A 217 -41.61 -15.91 2.82
CA PRO A 217 -43.02 -15.75 2.48
C PRO A 217 -43.19 -15.35 1.00
N ARG A 218 -44.17 -15.99 0.34
CA ARG A 218 -44.66 -15.60 -0.99
C ARG A 218 -45.54 -14.37 -0.86
N THR A 219 -45.11 -13.24 -1.41
CA THR A 219 -45.97 -12.06 -1.58
C THR A 219 -46.40 -11.97 -3.04
N THR A 220 -47.70 -12.17 -3.26
CA THR A 220 -48.39 -11.91 -4.53
C THR A 220 -49.00 -10.51 -4.42
N HIS A 221 -48.60 -9.56 -5.27
CA HIS A 221 -49.36 -8.35 -5.58
C HIS A 221 -49.03 -7.98 -7.04
N VAL A 222 -49.90 -8.35 -8.00
CA VAL A 222 -51.05 -7.59 -8.52
C VAL A 222 -50.65 -6.19 -9.00
N ILE A 223 -50.48 -6.09 -10.32
CA ILE A 223 -50.30 -4.87 -11.10
C ILE A 223 -51.70 -4.23 -11.31
N PRO A 224 -51.88 -2.93 -11.05
CA PRO A 224 -52.96 -2.17 -11.68
C PRO A 224 -52.43 -1.38 -12.89
N VAL A 225 -53.04 -1.64 -14.04
CA VAL A 225 -53.05 -0.79 -15.24
C VAL A 225 -54.07 0.34 -15.04
N LEU A 226 -53.89 1.45 -15.78
CA LEU A 226 -54.80 2.60 -16.07
C LEU A 226 -54.31 3.92 -15.44
N ALA A 227 -54.30 5.08 -16.10
CA ALA A 227 -54.67 5.47 -17.46
C ALA A 227 -53.97 6.81 -17.81
N SER A 228 -53.79 7.03 -19.11
CA SER A 228 -53.40 8.29 -19.75
C SER A 228 -54.54 9.31 -19.68
N THR A 229 -54.22 10.56 -19.33
CA THR A 229 -55.00 11.72 -19.80
C THR A 229 -54.09 12.92 -20.03
N SER A 230 -53.99 13.32 -21.29
CA SER A 230 -53.47 14.62 -21.71
C SER A 230 -54.46 15.75 -21.37
N ARG A 231 -53.94 16.88 -20.94
CA ARG A 231 -54.32 18.23 -21.39
C ARG A 231 -53.18 19.20 -21.10
#